data_AF-A0A227J7J1-F1
#
_entry.id   AF-A0A227J7J1-F1
#
_cell.length_a   1.000
_cell.length_b   1.000
_cell.length_c   1.000
_cell.angle_alpha   90.00
_cell.angle_beta   90.00
_cell.angle_gamma   90.00
#
_symmetry.space_group_name_H-M   'P 1'
#
loop_
_entity.id
_entity.type
_entity.pdbx_description
1 polymer ?
#
loop_
_entity_poly.entity_id
_entity_poly.type
_entity_poly.pdbx_seq_one_letter_code
_entity_poly.pdbx_strand_id
1 'polypeptide(L)'
;DRASEKEGHAFFHWLAENSIVSQIILYDTTDIERYFQLRDAGVLPKTYQHALVVLGRYHQAQQSSPWYLRGLNLARFYEEEIRCAICAFGAREQDCLASAMLLGFDVRVGFENNHFDVAG
;
A
#
# COMPACT_ATOMS: atom_id res chain seq x y z
N ASP A 1 -11.68 13.08 9.26
CA ASP A 1 -12.72 14.13 9.26
C ASP A 1 -12.22 15.33 8.45
N ARG A 2 -13.07 16.34 8.21
CA ARG A 2 -12.71 17.47 7.32
C ARG A 2 -11.55 18.32 7.85
N ALA A 3 -11.39 18.45 9.16
CA ALA A 3 -10.27 19.21 9.72
C ALA A 3 -8.95 18.48 9.44
N SER A 4 -8.94 17.17 9.70
CA SER A 4 -7.80 16.30 9.39
C SER A 4 -7.45 16.29 7.89
N GLU A 5 -8.43 16.37 6.98
CA GLU A 5 -8.19 16.42 5.53
C GLU A 5 -7.55 17.75 5.10
N LYS A 6 -7.93 18.88 5.72
CA LYS A 6 -7.30 20.18 5.43
C LYS A 6 -5.83 20.22 5.87
N GLU A 7 -5.55 19.71 7.06
CA GLU A 7 -4.18 19.60 7.56
C GLU A 7 -3.36 18.61 6.72
N GLY A 8 -3.96 17.46 6.38
CA GLY A 8 -3.37 16.48 5.47
C GLY A 8 -3.00 17.07 4.12
N HIS A 9 -3.90 17.84 3.50
CA HIS A 9 -3.60 18.55 2.25
C HIS A 9 -2.36 19.43 2.39
N ALA A 10 -2.33 20.33 3.39
CA ALA A 10 -1.18 21.22 3.57
C ALA A 10 0.13 20.44 3.76
N PHE A 11 0.11 19.36 4.56
CA PHE A 11 1.27 18.55 4.83
C PHE A 11 1.77 17.77 3.60
N PHE A 12 0.90 17.03 2.91
CA PHE A 12 1.34 16.19 1.79
C PHE A 12 1.74 17.00 0.56
N HIS A 13 1.10 18.14 0.30
CA HIS A 13 1.55 19.05 -0.75
C HIS A 13 2.90 19.69 -0.41
N TRP A 14 3.13 20.09 0.85
CA TRP A 14 4.44 20.55 1.28
C TRP A 14 5.54 19.49 1.08
N LEU A 15 5.26 18.21 1.38
CA LEU A 15 6.21 17.12 1.09
C LEU A 15 6.55 17.04 -0.40
N ALA A 16 5.53 17.07 -1.26
CA ALA A 16 5.72 17.00 -2.72
C ALA A 16 6.49 18.22 -3.26
N GLU A 17 6.21 19.43 -2.78
CA GLU A 17 6.93 20.66 -3.13
C GLU A 17 8.41 20.58 -2.76
N ASN A 18 8.74 19.89 -1.67
CA ASN A 18 10.11 19.65 -1.22
C ASN A 18 10.73 18.37 -1.82
N SER A 19 10.08 17.77 -2.84
CA SER A 19 10.55 16.55 -3.50
C SER A 19 10.70 15.34 -2.56
N ILE A 20 9.92 15.30 -1.48
CA ILE A 20 9.88 14.19 -0.53
C ILE A 20 8.77 13.23 -0.94
N VAL A 21 9.12 11.97 -1.19
CA VAL A 21 8.13 10.92 -1.49
C VAL A 21 7.44 10.48 -0.21
N SER A 22 6.11 10.59 -0.15
CA SER A 22 5.34 10.00 0.93
C SER A 22 4.86 8.60 0.55
N GLN A 23 5.17 7.62 1.40
CA GLN A 23 4.64 6.26 1.29
C GLN A 23 3.38 6.12 2.14
N ILE A 24 2.21 5.98 1.49
CA ILE A 24 0.92 5.82 2.17
C ILE A 24 0.62 4.34 2.36
N ILE A 25 0.42 3.93 3.62
CA ILE A 25 0.18 2.53 4.00
C ILE A 25 -1.33 2.25 3.96
N LEU A 26 -1.71 1.17 3.27
CA LEU A 26 -3.10 0.77 2.99
C LEU A 26 -3.29 -0.69 3.44
N TYR A 27 -4.26 -0.97 4.31
CA TYR A 27 -4.43 -2.30 4.90
C TYR A 27 -5.50 -3.14 4.23
N ASP A 28 -6.48 -2.52 3.60
CA ASP A 28 -7.59 -3.20 2.97
C ASP A 28 -8.19 -2.39 1.80
N THR A 29 -9.27 -2.92 1.21
CA THR A 29 -9.98 -2.27 0.11
C THR A 29 -10.56 -0.91 0.50
N THR A 30 -11.00 -0.74 1.75
CA THR A 30 -11.54 0.54 2.25
C THR A 30 -10.45 1.61 2.26
N ASP A 31 -9.23 1.25 2.69
CA ASP A 31 -8.09 2.16 2.65
C ASP A 31 -7.69 2.52 1.22
N ILE A 32 -7.68 1.55 0.31
CA ILE A 32 -7.39 1.79 -1.12
C ILE A 32 -8.43 2.73 -1.72
N GLU A 33 -9.71 2.50 -1.49
CA GLU A 33 -10.79 3.38 -1.97
C GLU A 33 -10.65 4.80 -1.38
N ARG A 34 -10.38 4.91 -0.08
CA ARG A 34 -10.16 6.19 0.59
C ARG A 34 -8.94 6.91 0.03
N TYR A 35 -7.84 6.21 -0.24
CA TYR A 35 -6.64 6.78 -0.85
C TYR A 35 -6.97 7.47 -2.18
N PHE A 36 -7.71 6.76 -3.05
CA PHE A 36 -8.11 7.33 -4.33
C PHE A 36 -9.13 8.46 -4.19
N GLN A 37 -10.10 8.36 -3.28
CA GLN A 37 -11.02 9.47 -2.98
C GLN A 37 -10.27 10.74 -2.54
N LEU A 38 -9.24 10.59 -1.71
CA LEU A 38 -8.41 11.71 -1.25
C LEU A 38 -7.55 12.29 -2.39
N ARG A 39 -7.07 11.46 -3.32
CA ARG A 39 -6.39 11.94 -4.55
C ARG A 39 -7.35 12.67 -5.49
N ASP A 40 -8.54 12.13 -5.71
CA ASP A 40 -9.57 12.73 -6.56
C ASP A 40 -10.02 14.10 -6.02
N ALA A 41 -10.13 14.20 -4.69
CA ALA A 41 -10.43 15.44 -3.98
C ALA A 41 -9.23 16.41 -3.89
N GLY A 42 -8.05 16.02 -4.37
CA GLY A 42 -6.83 16.83 -4.32
C GLY A 42 -6.18 16.95 -2.94
N VAL A 43 -6.68 16.23 -1.92
CA VAL A 43 -6.08 16.19 -0.58
C VAL A 43 -4.71 15.55 -0.63
N LEU A 44 -4.56 14.46 -1.39
CA LEU A 44 -3.25 13.89 -1.69
C LEU A 44 -2.73 14.43 -3.03
N PRO A 45 -1.45 14.83 -3.13
CA PRO A 45 -0.88 15.31 -4.38
C PRO A 45 -0.80 14.17 -5.40
N LYS A 46 -0.83 14.52 -6.70
CA LYS A 46 -0.72 13.51 -7.77
C LYS A 46 0.69 12.97 -7.97
N THR A 47 1.70 13.72 -7.55
CA THR A 47 3.14 13.43 -7.67
C THR A 47 3.77 13.11 -6.31
N TYR A 48 4.97 12.52 -6.31
CA TYR A 48 5.72 12.17 -5.09
C TYR A 48 4.92 11.31 -4.10
N GLN A 49 4.05 10.46 -4.66
CA GLN A 49 3.26 9.47 -3.92
C GLN A 49 3.77 8.07 -4.21
N HIS A 50 3.76 7.23 -3.18
CA HIS A 50 3.98 5.80 -3.29
C HIS A 50 2.97 5.10 -2.38
N ALA A 51 2.32 4.03 -2.83
CA ALA A 51 1.42 3.25 -1.99
C ALA A 51 2.14 2.01 -1.42
N LEU A 52 1.80 1.60 -0.20
CA LEU A 52 2.22 0.33 0.39
C LEU A 52 0.98 -0.43 0.85
N VAL A 53 0.62 -1.47 0.11
CA VAL A 53 -0.49 -2.36 0.49
C VAL A 53 0.04 -3.46 1.40
N VAL A 54 -0.60 -3.63 2.56
CA VAL A 54 -0.18 -4.56 3.60
C VAL A 54 -1.15 -5.72 3.69
N LEU A 55 -0.69 -6.91 3.32
CA LEU A 55 -1.47 -8.13 3.47
C LEU A 55 -1.34 -8.68 4.89
N GLY A 56 -2.46 -9.11 5.47
CA GLY A 56 -2.49 -9.95 6.67
C GLY A 56 -2.48 -9.23 8.02
N ARG A 57 -2.31 -7.90 8.12
CA ARG A 57 -2.18 -7.22 9.43
C ARG A 57 -3.38 -7.39 10.36
N TYR A 58 -4.61 -7.44 9.83
CA TYR A 58 -5.86 -7.53 10.60
C TYR A 58 -6.55 -8.89 10.53
N HIS A 59 -5.97 -9.88 9.85
CA HIS A 59 -6.46 -11.25 9.92
C HIS A 59 -5.96 -11.92 11.20
N GLN A 60 -6.81 -12.73 11.84
CA GLN A 60 -6.42 -13.54 13.00
C GLN A 60 -5.10 -14.27 12.68
N ALA A 61 -4.10 -14.07 13.55
CA ALA A 61 -2.75 -14.64 13.47
C ALA A 61 -1.78 -14.07 12.40
N GLN A 62 -2.04 -12.90 11.81
CA GLN A 62 -1.11 -12.24 10.87
C GLN A 62 -0.69 -13.12 9.69
N GLN A 63 -1.58 -13.99 9.20
CA GLN A 63 -1.30 -14.87 8.07
C GLN A 63 -1.81 -14.25 6.78
N SER A 64 -0.89 -14.05 5.82
CA SER A 64 -1.23 -13.61 4.48
C SER A 64 -1.48 -14.79 3.54
N SER A 65 -2.27 -14.55 2.51
CA SER A 65 -2.48 -15.49 1.42
C SER A 65 -2.36 -14.74 0.09
N PRO A 66 -1.67 -15.30 -0.92
CA PRO A 66 -1.59 -14.68 -2.25
C PRO A 66 -2.97 -14.44 -2.86
N TRP A 67 -3.97 -15.24 -2.47
CA TRP A 67 -5.34 -15.08 -2.93
C TRP A 67 -5.98 -13.76 -2.51
N TYR A 68 -5.48 -13.11 -1.46
CA TYR A 68 -5.99 -11.82 -1.01
C TYR A 68 -5.74 -10.71 -2.03
N LEU A 69 -4.68 -10.81 -2.85
CA LEU A 69 -4.41 -9.86 -3.94
C LEU A 69 -5.58 -9.75 -4.92
N ARG A 70 -6.34 -10.84 -5.15
CA ARG A 70 -7.51 -10.83 -6.04
C ARG A 70 -8.69 -10.04 -5.51
N GLY A 71 -8.77 -9.86 -4.18
CA GLY A 71 -9.85 -9.12 -3.54
C GLY A 71 -9.60 -7.61 -3.49
N LEU A 72 -8.41 -7.16 -3.86
CA LEU A 72 -8.01 -5.75 -3.79
C LEU A 72 -8.14 -5.11 -5.17
N ASN A 73 -8.68 -3.89 -5.22
CA ASN A 73 -8.75 -3.11 -6.45
C ASN A 73 -7.40 -2.45 -6.78
N LEU A 74 -6.43 -3.27 -7.20
CA LEU A 74 -5.08 -2.81 -7.49
C LEU A 74 -4.89 -2.25 -8.91
N ALA A 75 -5.85 -2.49 -9.81
CA ALA A 75 -5.77 -2.06 -11.22
C ALA A 75 -5.62 -0.54 -11.35
N ARG A 76 -6.30 0.20 -10.47
CA ARG A 76 -6.30 1.67 -10.48
C ARG A 76 -4.91 2.29 -10.24
N PHE A 77 -4.01 1.58 -9.55
CA PHE A 77 -2.61 2.04 -9.42
C PHE A 77 -1.91 2.09 -10.77
N TYR A 78 -2.20 1.16 -11.68
CA TYR A 78 -1.67 1.21 -13.05
C TYR A 78 -2.31 2.32 -13.87
N GLU A 79 -3.64 2.46 -13.79
CA GLU A 79 -4.39 3.46 -14.56
C GLU A 79 -3.96 4.89 -14.24
N GLU A 80 -3.61 5.16 -12.98
CA GLU A 80 -3.13 6.47 -12.53
C GLU A 80 -1.60 6.59 -12.46
N GLU A 81 -0.86 5.60 -12.98
CA GLU A 81 0.62 5.55 -12.99
C GLU A 81 1.26 5.74 -11.60
N ILE A 82 0.62 5.20 -10.56
CA ILE A 82 1.07 5.30 -9.17
C ILE A 82 1.92 4.07 -8.82
N ARG A 83 3.14 4.31 -8.32
CA ARG A 83 3.97 3.25 -7.77
C ARG A 83 3.37 2.67 -6.51
N CYS A 84 3.26 1.35 -6.47
CA CYS A 84 2.69 0.61 -5.35
C CYS A 84 3.58 -0.59 -5.05
N ALA A 85 3.94 -0.74 -3.77
CA ALA A 85 4.57 -1.94 -3.25
C ALA A 85 3.60 -2.76 -2.43
N ILE A 86 3.81 -4.06 -2.40
CA ILE A 86 3.12 -5.00 -1.52
C ILE A 86 4.06 -5.46 -0.41
N CYS A 87 3.58 -5.53 0.82
CA CYS A 87 4.19 -6.32 1.89
C CYS A 87 3.18 -7.30 2.47
N ALA A 88 3.69 -8.39 3.07
CA ALA A 88 2.86 -9.44 3.62
C ALA A 88 3.46 -9.94 4.93
N PHE A 89 2.60 -10.41 5.83
CA PHE A 89 2.99 -11.03 7.09
C PHE A 89 2.73 -12.55 7.06
N GLY A 90 3.50 -13.29 7.86
CA GLY A 90 3.28 -14.71 8.11
C GLY A 90 4.03 -15.66 7.16
N ALA A 91 3.84 -16.96 7.35
CA ALA A 91 4.65 -18.01 6.71
C ALA A 91 4.57 -18.01 5.17
N ARG A 92 3.56 -17.34 4.61
CA ARG A 92 3.34 -17.23 3.16
C ARG A 92 3.70 -15.87 2.59
N GLU A 93 4.50 -15.06 3.29
CA GLU A 93 4.97 -13.77 2.78
C GLU A 93 5.59 -13.94 1.39
N GLN A 94 6.52 -14.87 1.22
CA GLN A 94 7.24 -15.03 -0.06
C GLN A 94 6.30 -15.40 -1.23
N ASP A 95 5.31 -16.27 -0.99
CA ASP A 95 4.28 -16.58 -1.99
C ASP A 95 3.50 -15.31 -2.41
N CYS A 96 3.17 -14.47 -1.43
CA CYS A 96 2.44 -13.22 -1.66
C CYS A 96 3.28 -12.24 -2.48
N LEU A 97 4.56 -12.08 -2.11
CA LEU A 97 5.46 -11.15 -2.79
C LEU A 97 5.82 -11.62 -4.20
N ALA A 98 6.05 -12.92 -4.40
CA ALA A 98 6.24 -13.48 -5.74
C ALA A 98 5.02 -13.22 -6.63
N SER A 99 3.81 -13.41 -6.07
CA SER A 99 2.57 -13.10 -6.79
C SER A 99 2.42 -11.62 -7.11
N ALA A 100 2.78 -10.72 -6.18
CA ALA A 100 2.76 -9.28 -6.39
C ALA A 100 3.72 -8.84 -7.51
N MET A 101 4.95 -9.40 -7.53
CA MET A 101 5.92 -9.15 -8.59
C MET A 101 5.40 -9.59 -9.97
N LEU A 102 4.79 -10.77 -10.04
CA LEU A 102 4.17 -11.27 -11.28
C LEU A 102 3.02 -10.38 -11.77
N LEU A 103 2.33 -9.71 -10.84
CA LEU A 103 1.29 -8.74 -11.16
C LEU A 103 1.85 -7.35 -11.52
N GLY A 104 3.16 -7.12 -11.41
CA GLY A 104 3.86 -5.88 -11.77
C GLY A 104 4.10 -4.89 -10.62
N PHE A 105 3.85 -5.30 -9.37
CA PHE A 105 4.05 -4.44 -8.20
C PHE A 105 5.45 -4.55 -7.64
N ASP A 106 5.90 -3.48 -6.99
CA ASP A 106 7.09 -3.49 -6.15
C ASP A 106 6.84 -4.36 -4.90
N VAL A 107 7.89 -4.80 -4.23
CA VAL A 107 7.78 -5.62 -3.01
C VAL A 107 8.65 -5.09 -1.88
N ARG A 108 8.15 -5.22 -0.65
CA ARG A 108 8.90 -4.89 0.56
C ARG A 108 9.04 -6.13 1.44
N VAL A 109 10.29 -6.50 1.70
CA VAL A 109 10.71 -7.57 2.62
C VAL A 109 11.40 -6.97 3.83
N GLY A 110 11.33 -7.65 4.98
CA GLY A 110 12.13 -7.28 6.14
C GLY A 110 11.63 -7.88 7.45
N PHE A 111 12.48 -7.85 8.48
CA PHE A 111 12.15 -8.39 9.81
C PHE A 111 10.99 -7.68 10.52
N GLU A 112 10.63 -6.46 10.09
CA GLU A 112 9.39 -5.82 10.54
C GLU A 112 8.15 -6.59 10.06
N ASN A 113 8.24 -7.22 8.88
CA ASN A 113 7.15 -7.93 8.23
C ASN A 113 7.16 -9.43 8.56
N ASN A 114 8.34 -10.05 8.65
CA ASN A 114 8.43 -11.49 8.87
C ASN A 114 9.79 -11.97 9.37
N HIS A 115 9.80 -13.08 10.12
CA HIS A 115 11.02 -13.77 10.58
C HIS A 115 11.19 -15.17 9.97
N PHE A 116 10.22 -15.66 9.18
CA PHE A 116 10.27 -16.97 8.54
C PHE A 116 11.03 -16.93 7.21
N ASP A 117 11.67 -18.03 6.85
CA ASP A 117 12.17 -18.26 5.50
C ASP A 117 11.19 -19.17 4.71
N VAL A 118 11.61 -19.70 3.55
CA VAL A 118 10.76 -20.62 2.74
C VAL A 118 10.42 -21.94 3.47
N ALA A 119 11.21 -22.34 4.45
CA ALA A 119 11.03 -23.58 5.20
C ALA A 119 10.13 -23.40 6.43
N GLY A 120 9.80 -22.17 6.81
CA GLY A 120 8.99 -21.82 7.99
C GLY A 120 9.86 -21.46 9.17
#